data_AF-A0ABD5MXE8-F1
#
_entry.id   AF-A0ABD5MXE8-F1
#
_cell.length_a   1.000
_cell.length_b   1.000
_cell.length_c   1.000
_cell.angle_alpha   90.00
_cell.angle_beta   90.00
_cell.angle_gamma   90.00
#
_symmetry.space_group_name_H-M   'P 1'
#
loop_
_entity.id
_entity.type
_entity.pdbx_description
1 polymer ?
#
loop_
_entity_poly.entity_id
_entity_poly.type
_entity_poly.pdbx_seq_one_letter_code
_entity_poly.pdbx_strand_id
1 'polypeptide(L)'
;MTEETKAEIEETQQPEETQTEETTKLLIDNPSDFKFHAAYSAYSETWDKIDSSNTKKELNSIILSLSREEMNYSSFYRTLDDYRRRGSKHYEFSRERIETQRKRDWRQKQNKQERNSRYRGRH
;
A
#
# COMPACT_ATOMS: atom_id res chain seq x y z
N MET A 1 -42.07 -17.61 -42.20
CA MET A 1 -41.80 -18.71 -41.26
C MET A 1 -40.27 -18.91 -41.29
N THR A 2 -39.46 -17.93 -40.88
CA THR A 2 -38.89 -17.74 -39.50
C THR A 2 -38.09 -18.98 -39.07
N GLU A 3 -36.82 -18.98 -38.64
CA GLU A 3 -35.84 -18.03 -38.07
C GLU A 3 -34.43 -18.64 -38.30
N GLU A 4 -33.42 -17.91 -38.78
CA GLU A 4 -32.47 -17.01 -38.09
C GLU A 4 -31.37 -17.68 -37.24
N THR A 5 -30.15 -17.27 -37.58
CA THR A 5 -28.81 -17.68 -37.13
C THR A 5 -28.46 -17.15 -35.74
N LYS A 6 -27.91 -18.01 -34.86
CA LYS A 6 -27.39 -17.62 -33.55
C LYS A 6 -25.90 -17.29 -33.66
N ALA A 7 -25.55 -16.00 -33.65
CA ALA A 7 -24.20 -15.50 -33.40
C ALA A 7 -24.10 -15.11 -31.92
N GLU A 8 -23.14 -15.69 -31.21
CA GLU A 8 -22.84 -15.40 -29.81
C GLU A 8 -21.76 -14.30 -29.77
N ILE A 9 -22.17 -13.12 -29.30
CA ILE A 9 -21.36 -11.90 -29.22
C ILE A 9 -20.77 -11.80 -27.81
N GLU A 10 -19.48 -11.50 -27.74
CA GLU A 10 -18.72 -11.06 -26.55
C GLU A 10 -19.48 -9.98 -25.77
N GLU A 11 -19.71 -10.20 -24.48
CA GLU A 11 -20.22 -9.18 -23.58
C GLU A 11 -19.14 -8.79 -22.56
N THR A 12 -18.36 -7.78 -22.94
CA THR A 12 -17.49 -7.00 -22.07
C THR A 12 -18.38 -6.22 -21.10
N GLN A 13 -18.52 -6.69 -19.86
CA GLN A 13 -19.31 -6.01 -18.84
C GLN A 13 -18.54 -4.84 -18.23
N GLN A 14 -18.89 -3.62 -18.67
CA GLN A 14 -18.89 -2.43 -17.80
C GLN A 14 -20.33 -2.23 -17.29
N PRO A 15 -20.49 -1.92 -16.00
CA PRO A 15 -21.42 -0.88 -15.57
C PRO A 15 -20.77 -0.02 -14.45
N GLU A 16 -21.21 1.16 -14.04
CA GLU A 16 -22.33 2.06 -14.37
C GLU A 16 -21.88 3.42 -13.78
N GLU A 17 -22.23 4.52 -14.43
CA GLU A 17 -22.01 5.89 -13.95
C GLU A 17 -23.12 6.29 -12.97
N THR A 18 -22.77 6.57 -11.71
CA THR A 18 -23.64 7.37 -10.82
C THR A 18 -22.98 8.70 -10.49
N GLN A 19 -23.61 9.76 -10.97
CA GLN A 19 -23.24 11.16 -10.80
C GLN A 19 -23.48 11.61 -9.34
N THR A 20 -22.47 11.44 -8.52
CA THR A 20 -21.97 12.51 -7.66
C THR A 20 -20.70 13.02 -8.36
N GLU A 21 -20.12 14.19 -8.07
CA GLU A 21 -18.75 14.48 -8.51
C GLU A 21 -17.73 13.58 -7.77
N GLU A 22 -17.99 12.28 -7.79
CA GLU A 22 -17.12 11.22 -7.35
C GLU A 22 -16.07 11.13 -8.43
N THR A 23 -14.92 11.70 -8.14
CA THR A 23 -13.71 11.31 -8.83
C THR A 23 -13.69 9.79 -8.92
N THR A 24 -13.87 9.26 -10.12
CA THR A 24 -13.79 7.84 -10.37
C THR A 24 -12.32 7.43 -10.37
N LYS A 25 -12.06 6.23 -9.87
CA LYS A 25 -10.72 5.64 -9.88
C LYS A 25 -10.36 5.31 -11.32
N LEU A 26 -9.17 5.70 -11.76
CA LEU A 26 -8.71 5.35 -13.10
C LEU A 26 -8.27 3.89 -13.13
N LEU A 27 -8.76 3.12 -14.11
CA LEU A 27 -8.40 1.72 -14.34
C LEU A 27 -7.43 1.59 -15.52
N ILE A 28 -6.32 2.33 -15.45
CA ILE A 28 -5.26 2.36 -16.47
C ILE A 28 -4.10 1.52 -15.94
N ASP A 29 -4.30 0.23 -15.69
CA ASP A 29 -3.20 -0.67 -15.33
C ASP A 29 -2.59 -1.28 -16.59
N ASN A 30 -1.27 -1.50 -16.58
CA ASN A 30 -0.58 -2.22 -17.64
C ASN A 30 0.30 -3.31 -17.02
N PRO A 31 -0.20 -4.56 -16.91
CA PRO A 31 0.56 -5.66 -16.31
C PRO A 31 1.79 -6.09 -17.13
N SER A 32 1.89 -5.65 -18.38
CA SER A 32 3.07 -5.94 -19.22
C SER A 32 4.28 -5.07 -18.86
N ASP A 33 4.06 -3.86 -18.31
CA ASP A 33 5.12 -3.02 -17.76
C ASP A 33 5.11 -3.11 -16.24
N PHE A 34 6.06 -3.87 -15.69
CA PHE A 34 6.21 -4.04 -14.25
C PHE A 34 6.32 -2.71 -13.49
N LYS A 35 7.01 -1.71 -14.04
CA LYS A 35 7.21 -0.43 -13.35
C LYS A 35 5.90 0.32 -13.23
N PHE A 36 5.15 0.34 -14.32
CA PHE A 36 3.86 0.99 -14.35
C PHE A 36 2.82 0.24 -13.53
N HIS A 37 2.79 -1.09 -13.57
CA HIS A 37 1.92 -1.89 -12.70
C HIS A 37 2.20 -1.66 -11.20
N ALA A 38 3.48 -1.57 -10.82
CA ALA A 38 3.85 -1.23 -9.45
C ALA A 38 3.43 0.21 -9.06
N ALA A 39 3.53 1.15 -9.99
CA ALA A 39 3.06 2.53 -9.79
C ALA A 39 1.53 2.59 -9.66
N TYR A 40 0.82 1.85 -10.51
CA TYR A 40 -0.63 1.72 -10.48
C TYR A 40 -1.12 1.10 -9.17
N SER A 41 -0.48 0.02 -8.72
CA SER A 41 -0.76 -0.61 -7.43
C SER A 41 -0.59 0.39 -6.29
N ALA A 42 0.50 1.18 -6.31
CA ALA A 42 0.76 2.20 -5.32
C ALA A 42 -0.29 3.34 -5.34
N TYR A 43 -0.71 3.78 -6.52
CA TYR A 43 -1.81 4.73 -6.73
C TYR A 43 -3.14 4.20 -6.19
N SER A 44 -3.47 2.94 -6.52
CA SER A 44 -4.69 2.25 -6.09
C SER A 44 -4.80 2.22 -4.56
N GLU A 45 -3.74 1.82 -3.87
CA GLU A 45 -3.69 1.83 -2.40
C GLU A 45 -3.84 3.22 -1.80
N THR A 46 -3.30 4.26 -2.45
CA THR A 46 -3.42 5.64 -1.95
C THR A 46 -4.82 6.20 -2.17
N TRP A 47 -5.42 5.88 -3.31
CA TRP A 47 -6.76 6.29 -3.66
C TRP A 47 -7.78 5.82 -2.62
N ASP A 48 -7.67 4.55 -2.23
CA ASP A 48 -8.59 3.89 -1.32
C ASP A 48 -8.46 4.42 0.13
N LYS A 49 -7.32 5.05 0.48
CA LYS A 49 -7.06 5.63 1.81
C LYS A 49 -7.48 7.08 1.94
N ILE A 50 -7.77 7.76 0.83
CA ILE A 50 -8.02 9.20 0.82
C ILE A 50 -9.52 9.44 0.73
N ASP A 51 -10.05 10.27 1.62
CA ASP A 51 -11.48 10.62 1.61
C ASP A 51 -11.77 11.91 0.83
N SER A 52 -10.75 12.77 0.64
CA SER A 52 -10.92 14.06 -0.02
C SER A 52 -10.98 13.94 -1.54
N SER A 53 -12.08 14.41 -2.13
CA SER A 53 -12.32 14.46 -3.58
C SER A 53 -11.28 15.32 -4.31
N ASN A 54 -10.81 16.43 -3.72
CA ASN A 54 -9.81 17.29 -4.37
C ASN A 54 -8.47 16.56 -4.54
N THR A 55 -8.00 15.86 -3.50
CA THR A 55 -6.75 15.09 -3.56
C THR A 55 -6.86 13.89 -4.49
N LYS A 56 -8.05 13.34 -4.66
CA LYS A 56 -8.32 12.32 -5.69
C LYS A 56 -8.17 12.90 -7.10
N LYS A 57 -8.71 14.09 -7.39
CA LYS A 57 -8.49 14.76 -8.70
C LYS A 57 -7.00 14.92 -9.02
N GLU A 58 -6.19 15.32 -8.02
CA GLU A 58 -4.74 15.46 -8.18
C GLU A 58 -4.01 14.13 -8.40
N LEU A 59 -4.39 13.06 -7.68
CA LEU A 59 -3.81 11.74 -7.91
C LEU A 59 -4.10 11.21 -9.31
N ASN A 60 -5.30 11.47 -9.84
CA ASN A 60 -5.67 11.12 -11.20
C ASN A 60 -4.80 11.83 -12.24
N SER A 61 -4.50 13.11 -12.04
CA SER A 61 -3.62 13.83 -12.97
C SER A 61 -2.19 13.30 -12.91
N ILE A 62 -1.69 12.95 -11.73
CA ILE A 62 -0.34 12.40 -11.54
C ILE A 62 -0.17 11.05 -12.25
N ILE A 63 -1.12 10.12 -12.09
CA ILE A 63 -1.03 8.81 -12.77
C ILE A 63 -1.20 8.95 -14.30
N LEU A 64 -2.00 9.90 -14.77
CA LEU A 64 -2.13 10.21 -16.20
C LEU A 64 -0.83 10.78 -16.77
N SER A 65 -0.19 11.73 -16.10
CA SER A 65 1.12 12.25 -16.52
C SER A 65 2.20 11.17 -16.53
N LEU A 66 2.13 10.18 -15.63
CA LEU A 66 3.02 9.01 -15.67
C LEU A 66 2.72 8.14 -16.91
N SER A 67 1.45 7.89 -17.21
CA SER A 67 1.05 7.06 -18.37
C SER A 67 1.41 7.69 -19.72
N ARG A 68 1.47 9.03 -19.79
CA ARG A 68 1.89 9.79 -20.97
C ARG A 68 3.40 10.02 -21.05
N GLU A 69 4.17 9.44 -20.13
CA GLU A 69 5.62 9.63 -20.01
C GLU A 69 6.06 11.10 -19.80
N GLU A 70 5.13 11.99 -19.40
CA GLU A 70 5.42 13.39 -19.04
C GLU A 70 6.14 13.49 -17.69
N MET A 71 6.04 12.45 -16.87
CA MET A 71 6.59 12.39 -15.52
C MET A 71 7.48 11.16 -15.33
N ASN A 72 8.61 11.35 -14.64
CA ASN A 72 9.48 10.24 -14.24
C ASN A 72 8.90 9.47 -13.05
N TYR A 73 9.17 8.16 -12.99
CA TYR A 73 8.80 7.31 -11.84
C TYR A 73 9.31 7.85 -10.49
N SER A 74 10.53 8.41 -10.45
CA SER A 74 11.07 8.97 -9.21
C SER A 74 10.28 10.20 -8.72
N SER A 75 9.84 11.06 -9.64
CA SER A 75 8.99 12.21 -9.28
C SER A 75 7.60 11.76 -8.86
N PHE A 76 7.03 10.75 -9.55
CA PHE A 76 5.75 10.15 -9.20
C PHE A 76 5.75 9.60 -7.77
N TYR A 77 6.73 8.77 -7.40
CA TYR A 77 6.77 8.21 -6.05
C TYR A 77 7.02 9.28 -4.99
N ARG A 78 7.75 10.34 -5.32
CA ARG A 78 7.97 11.47 -4.40
C ARG A 78 6.67 12.23 -4.13
N THR A 79 5.90 12.56 -5.16
CA THR A 79 4.61 13.25 -4.99
C THR A 79 3.59 12.34 -4.32
N LEU A 80 3.55 11.06 -4.69
CA LEU A 80 2.67 10.06 -4.08
C LEU A 80 2.96 9.85 -2.58
N ASP A 81 4.23 9.93 -2.17
CA ASP A 81 4.61 9.84 -0.76
C ASP A 81 3.98 10.96 0.07
N ASP A 82 3.93 12.20 -0.44
CA ASP A 82 3.31 13.33 0.27
C ASP A 82 1.83 13.08 0.62
N TYR A 83 1.09 12.41 -0.27
CA TYR A 83 -0.30 11.98 -0.02
C TYR A 83 -0.38 10.81 0.96
N ARG A 84 0.56 9.86 0.90
CA ARG A 84 0.66 8.74 1.87
C ARG A 84 0.95 9.23 3.27
N ARG A 85 1.79 10.25 3.42
CA ARG A 85 2.16 10.84 4.71
C ARG A 85 0.98 11.50 5.41
N ARG A 86 0.08 12.11 4.63
CA ARG A 86 -1.03 12.90 5.17
C ARG A 86 -2.16 12.03 5.76
N GLY A 87 -2.37 10.82 5.23
CA GLY A 87 -3.43 9.91 5.68
C GLY A 87 -2.97 8.80 6.64
N SER A 88 -1.67 8.50 6.69
CA SER A 88 -1.12 7.46 7.55
C SER A 88 -0.62 8.07 8.85
N LYS A 89 -1.17 7.64 10.00
CA LYS A 89 -0.42 7.69 11.27
C LYS A 89 0.82 6.87 11.01
N HIS A 90 1.91 7.55 10.62
CA HIS A 90 3.12 6.90 10.22
C HIS A 90 3.42 5.78 11.20
N TYR A 91 3.52 4.56 10.69
CA TYR A 91 4.45 3.60 11.25
C TYR A 91 5.79 4.32 11.19
N GLU A 92 6.07 5.15 12.20
CA GLU A 92 7.43 5.28 12.69
C GLU A 92 7.84 3.82 12.83
N PHE A 93 8.62 3.32 11.86
CA PHE A 93 9.40 2.14 12.10
C PHE A 93 10.11 2.49 13.38
N SER A 94 9.59 1.99 14.52
CA SER A 94 10.26 2.10 15.79
C SER A 94 11.58 1.45 15.44
N ARG A 95 12.63 2.26 15.35
CA ARG A 95 13.98 1.75 15.19
C ARG A 95 14.31 1.18 16.55
N GLU A 96 13.61 0.10 16.91
CA GLU A 96 13.83 -0.67 18.11
C GLU A 96 15.23 -1.18 17.96
N ARG A 97 16.12 -0.53 18.72
CA ARG A 97 17.51 -0.86 18.72
C ARG A 97 17.61 -2.25 19.32
N ILE A 98 18.15 -3.19 18.55
CA ILE A 98 18.45 -4.52 19.08
C ILE A 98 19.49 -4.34 20.20
N GLU A 99 19.06 -4.49 21.45
CA GLU A 99 19.94 -4.44 22.60
C GLU A 99 20.66 -5.79 22.76
N THR A 100 21.96 -5.80 22.50
CA THR A 100 22.79 -6.99 22.70
C THR A 100 23.42 -6.99 24.09
N GLN A 101 23.43 -8.14 24.76
CA GLN A 101 24.11 -8.31 26.04
C GLN A 101 25.44 -9.06 25.88
N ARG A 102 26.48 -8.69 26.64
CA ARG A 102 27.73 -9.45 26.70
C ARG A 102 27.49 -10.83 27.34
N LYS A 103 28.12 -11.88 26.80
CA LYS A 103 27.98 -13.26 27.29
C LYS A 103 28.26 -13.43 28.79
N ARG A 104 29.23 -12.68 29.33
CA ARG A 104 29.56 -12.69 30.77
C ARG A 104 28.39 -12.20 31.63
N ASP A 105 27.75 -11.10 31.23
CA ASP A 105 26.66 -10.49 31.97
C ASP A 105 25.41 -11.37 31.93
N TRP A 106 25.16 -12.03 30.79
CA TRP A 106 24.12 -13.04 30.66
C TRP A 106 24.33 -14.20 31.64
N ARG A 107 25.56 -14.75 31.73
CA ARG A 107 25.90 -15.83 32.67
C ARG A 107 25.71 -15.41 34.14
N GLN A 108 26.14 -14.20 34.50
CA GLN A 108 25.94 -13.67 35.85
C GLN A 108 24.46 -13.52 36.20
N LYS A 109 23.65 -13.02 35.25
CA LYS A 109 22.20 -12.89 35.41
C LYS A 109 21.55 -14.26 35.60
N GLN A 110 21.92 -15.26 34.80
CA GLN A 110 21.42 -16.64 34.91
C GLN A 110 21.77 -17.27 36.26
N ASN A 111 23.04 -17.22 36.69
CA ASN A 111 23.45 -17.77 38.00
C ASN A 111 22.71 -17.10 39.16
N LYS A 112 22.48 -15.78 39.08
CA LYS A 112 21.70 -15.05 40.09
C LYS A 112 20.23 -15.48 40.09
N GLN A 113 19.63 -15.66 38.92
CA GLN A 113 18.25 -16.15 38.77
C GLN A 113 18.11 -17.58 39.33
N GLU A 114 19.03 -18.48 39.00
CA GLU A 114 19.06 -19.85 39.51
C GLU A 114 19.23 -19.90 41.03
N ARG A 115 20.15 -19.09 41.58
CA ARG A 115 20.30 -18.98 43.03
C ARG A 115 18.99 -18.50 43.67
N ASN A 116 18.37 -17.46 43.12
CA ASN A 116 17.12 -16.93 43.64
C ASN A 116 15.96 -17.93 43.52
N SER A 117 15.86 -18.71 42.44
CA SER A 117 14.81 -19.72 42.29
C SER A 117 14.94 -20.83 43.35
N ARG A 118 16.16 -21.25 43.68
CA ARG A 118 16.42 -22.21 44.77
C ARG A 118 15.94 -21.72 46.13
N TYR A 119 16.03 -20.42 46.41
CA TYR A 119 15.56 -19.83 47.67
C TYR A 119 14.07 -19.47 47.66
N ARG A 120 13.48 -19.19 46.48
CA ARG A 120 12.05 -18.86 46.35
C ARG A 120 11.12 -20.08 46.39
N GLY A 121 11.60 -21.27 46.03
CA GLY A 121 10.84 -22.52 46.15
C GLY A 121 10.93 -23.19 47.52
N ARG A 122 11.48 -22.51 48.53
CA ARG A 122 11.79 -23.06 49.86
C ARG A 122 11.07 -22.27 50.97
N HIS A 123 9.82 -21.88 50.70
CA HIS A 123 8.92 -21.26 51.66
C HIS A 123 7.51 -21.81 51.52
#